data_AF-A0A2N5KTR0-F1
#
_entry.id   AF-A0A2N5KTR0-F1
#
_cell.length_a   1.000
_cell.length_b   1.000
_cell.length_c   1.000
_cell.angle_alpha   90.00
_cell.angle_beta   90.00
_cell.angle_gamma   90.00
#
_symmetry.space_group_name_H-M   'P 1'
#
loop_
_entity.id
_entity.type
_entity.pdbx_description
1 polymer ?
#
loop_
_entity_poly.entity_id
_entity_poly.type
_entity_poly.pdbx_seq_one_letter_code
_entity_poly.pdbx_strand_id
1 'polypeptide(L)'
;MIRPSANPSGSMGYASAPSASRWSIPELKAEIAQASCDLNAAWALEEAARARHARENKPETEAAYQGRREETARVRERQFRLLDELTRRDRAK
;
A
#
# COMPACT_ATOMS: atom_id res chain seq x y z
N MET A 1 -56.99 -19.87 4.02
CA MET A 1 -56.68 -18.98 5.17
C MET A 1 -56.26 -19.83 6.36
N ILE A 2 -54.95 -20.03 6.58
CA ILE A 2 -54.30 -20.42 7.86
C ILE A 2 -52.89 -19.79 7.84
N ARG A 3 -52.44 -19.28 8.99
CA ARG A 3 -51.32 -18.32 9.24
C ARG A 3 -49.90 -18.81 8.88
N PRO A 4 -48.94 -17.89 8.64
CA PRO A 4 -47.52 -18.22 8.50
C PRO A 4 -46.90 -18.53 9.88
N SER A 5 -46.16 -19.64 9.97
CA SER A 5 -45.33 -19.96 11.13
C SER A 5 -43.97 -19.27 10.97
N ALA A 6 -43.67 -18.40 11.92
CA ALA A 6 -42.33 -17.88 12.13
C ALA A 6 -41.47 -18.98 12.78
N ASN A 7 -40.31 -19.26 12.19
CA ASN A 7 -39.10 -19.40 12.98
C ASN A 7 -37.86 -19.12 12.11
N PRO A 8 -37.03 -18.11 12.48
CA PRO A 8 -35.71 -17.89 11.92
C PRO A 8 -34.70 -18.72 12.71
N SER A 9 -33.99 -19.64 12.07
CA SER A 9 -32.94 -20.40 12.75
C SER A 9 -31.84 -20.79 11.79
N GLY A 10 -30.64 -20.29 12.09
CA GLY A 10 -29.35 -20.76 11.59
C GLY A 10 -29.13 -20.44 10.12
N SER A 11 -28.25 -19.54 9.74
CA SER A 11 -26.85 -19.56 10.11
C SER A 11 -26.26 -18.22 9.68
N MET A 12 -26.06 -17.34 10.66
CA MET A 12 -25.18 -16.19 10.50
C MET A 12 -23.75 -16.75 10.51
N GLY A 13 -23.27 -17.14 9.33
CA GLY A 13 -21.89 -17.52 9.10
C GLY A 13 -20.97 -16.30 9.14
N TYR A 14 -20.89 -15.63 10.30
CA TYR A 14 -19.77 -14.76 10.62
C TYR A 14 -18.57 -15.65 10.94
N ALA A 15 -17.75 -15.97 9.95
CA ALA A 15 -16.34 -16.32 10.18
C ALA A 15 -15.59 -16.47 8.85
N SER A 16 -15.22 -15.34 8.27
CA SER A 16 -13.88 -15.20 7.74
C SER A 16 -13.43 -13.80 8.11
N ALA A 17 -12.87 -13.69 9.31
CA ALA A 17 -12.10 -12.52 9.71
C ALA A 17 -11.13 -12.17 8.55
N PRO A 18 -10.96 -10.88 8.24
CA PRO A 18 -10.11 -10.47 7.13
C PRO A 18 -8.70 -11.02 7.35
N SER A 19 -8.24 -11.81 6.37
CA SER A 19 -6.87 -12.27 6.13
C SER A 19 -5.89 -11.90 7.25
N ALA A 20 -5.58 -12.85 8.14
CA ALA A 20 -4.43 -12.74 9.03
C ALA A 20 -3.24 -12.22 8.20
N SER A 21 -2.82 -10.99 8.47
CA SER A 21 -1.81 -10.29 7.69
C SER A 21 -0.60 -11.21 7.47
N ARG A 22 -0.29 -11.49 6.20
CA ARG A 22 0.61 -12.58 5.76
C ARG A 22 1.98 -12.61 6.44
N TRP A 23 2.46 -11.46 6.91
CA TRP A 23 3.82 -11.31 7.44
C TRP A 23 3.84 -11.44 8.95
N SER A 24 4.87 -12.05 9.52
CA SER A 24 5.28 -11.90 10.91
C SER A 24 5.84 -10.48 11.17
N ILE A 25 6.05 -10.09 12.44
CA ILE A 25 6.66 -8.78 12.74
C ILE A 25 8.08 -8.63 12.18
N PRO A 26 8.98 -9.63 12.29
CA PRO A 26 10.30 -9.56 11.67
C PRO A 26 10.23 -9.39 10.14
N GLU A 27 9.35 -10.15 9.47
CA GLU A 27 9.14 -10.01 8.01
C GLU A 27 8.61 -8.62 7.66
N LEU A 28 7.65 -8.10 8.44
CA LEU A 28 7.12 -6.76 8.22
C LEU A 28 8.21 -5.67 8.35
N LYS A 29 9.12 -5.81 9.33
CA LYS A 29 10.27 -4.90 9.48
C LYS A 29 11.24 -4.99 8.29
N ALA A 30 11.49 -6.20 7.78
CA ALA A 30 12.32 -6.39 6.59
C ALA A 30 11.68 -5.76 5.35
N GLU A 31 10.36 -5.92 5.17
CA GLU A 31 9.61 -5.29 4.08
C GLU A 31 9.63 -3.77 4.16
N ILE A 32 9.53 -3.19 5.37
CA ILE A 32 9.68 -1.74 5.58
C ILE A 32 11.08 -1.27 5.20
N ALA A 33 12.12 -2.01 5.58
CA ALA A 33 13.49 -1.69 5.22
C ALA A 33 13.68 -1.70 3.69
N GLN A 34 13.17 -2.74 3.02
CA GLN A 34 13.21 -2.83 1.56
C GLN A 34 12.42 -1.68 0.90
N ALA A 35 11.20 -1.41 1.36
CA ALA A 35 10.37 -0.30 0.84
C ALA A 35 11.07 1.06 1.02
N SER A 36 11.88 1.21 2.07
CA SER A 36 12.66 2.43 2.31
C SER A 36 13.82 2.56 1.32
N CYS A 37 14.51 1.45 1.00
CA CYS A 37 15.51 1.41 -0.06
C CYS A 37 14.89 1.74 -1.43
N ASP A 38 13.75 1.13 -1.74
CA ASP A 38 13.02 1.35 -3.00
C ASP A 38 12.58 2.81 -3.13
N LEU A 39 12.10 3.42 -2.04
CA LEU A 39 11.69 4.84 -2.04
C LEU A 39 12.86 5.77 -2.30
N ASN A 40 14.01 5.51 -1.69
CA ASN A 40 15.23 6.29 -1.95
C ASN A 40 15.67 6.18 -3.42
N ALA A 41 15.60 4.98 -3.99
CA ALA A 41 15.91 4.77 -5.40
C ALA A 41 14.90 5.49 -6.32
N ALA A 42 13.61 5.41 -6.01
CA ALA A 42 12.56 6.10 -6.76
C ALA A 42 12.73 7.63 -6.73
N TRP A 43 13.07 8.20 -5.56
CA TRP A 43 13.38 9.63 -5.43
C TRP A 43 14.59 10.05 -6.27
N ALA A 44 15.65 9.25 -6.29
CA ALA A 44 16.82 9.56 -7.12
C ALA A 44 16.46 9.58 -8.63
N LEU A 45 15.62 8.65 -9.07
CA LEU A 45 15.15 8.58 -10.47
C LEU A 45 14.17 9.71 -10.81
N GLU A 46 13.25 10.06 -9.92
CA GLU A 46 12.35 11.20 -10.07
C GLU A 46 13.13 12.50 -10.19
N GLU A 47 14.13 12.71 -9.33
CA GLU A 47 14.98 13.90 -9.36
C GLU A 47 15.81 13.98 -10.64
N ALA A 48 16.36 12.85 -11.11
CA ALA A 48 17.06 12.79 -12.40
C ALA A 48 16.13 13.12 -13.57
N ALA A 49 14.89 12.63 -13.56
CA ALA A 49 13.89 12.95 -14.58
C ALA A 49 13.48 14.42 -14.54
N ARG A 50 13.29 14.99 -13.34
CA ARG A 50 13.02 16.42 -13.12
C ARG A 50 14.13 17.29 -13.67
N ALA A 51 15.38 16.98 -13.35
CA ALA A 51 16.55 17.71 -13.83
C ALA A 51 16.67 17.64 -15.37
N ARG A 52 16.37 16.49 -15.96
CA ARG A 52 16.32 16.31 -17.42
C ARG A 52 15.21 17.14 -18.05
N HIS A 53 14.00 17.11 -17.49
CA HIS A 53 12.88 17.93 -17.97
C HIS A 53 13.20 19.42 -17.88
N ALA A 54 13.77 19.89 -16.77
CA ALA A 54 14.17 21.29 -16.61
C ALA A 54 15.20 21.75 -17.65
N ARG A 55 16.07 20.86 -18.12
CA ARG A 55 17.07 21.14 -19.16
C ARG A 55 16.51 21.11 -20.57
N GLU A 56 15.67 20.11 -20.88
CA GLU A 56 15.18 19.90 -22.24
C GLU A 56 13.88 20.65 -22.53
N ASN A 57 13.01 20.81 -21.52
CA ASN A 57 11.68 21.43 -21.59
C ASN A 57 10.82 20.91 -22.76
N LYS A 58 10.72 19.57 -22.86
CA LYS A 58 9.97 18.88 -23.91
C LYS A 58 8.81 18.08 -23.34
N PRO A 59 7.74 17.85 -24.12
CA PRO A 59 6.62 17.01 -23.70
C PRO A 59 7.03 15.58 -23.31
N GLU A 60 8.03 15.00 -23.98
CA GLU A 60 8.49 13.63 -23.68
C GLU A 60 9.20 13.54 -22.33
N THR A 61 9.97 14.58 -21.97
CA THR A 61 10.65 14.62 -20.67
C THR A 61 9.70 14.96 -19.54
N GLU A 62 8.65 15.73 -19.81
CA GLU A 62 7.56 15.96 -18.85
C GLU A 62 6.79 14.67 -18.58
N ALA A 63 6.40 13.93 -19.64
CA ALA A 63 5.72 12.65 -19.48
C ALA A 63 6.58 11.64 -18.69
N ALA A 64 7.89 11.58 -18.98
CA ALA A 64 8.82 10.75 -18.22
C ALA A 64 8.93 11.19 -16.75
N TYR A 65 8.97 12.49 -16.47
CA TYR A 65 8.98 13.02 -15.10
C TYR A 65 7.70 12.67 -14.34
N GLN A 66 6.52 12.92 -14.93
CA GLN A 66 5.24 12.58 -14.31
C GLN A 66 5.12 11.07 -14.04
N GLY A 67 5.57 10.22 -14.97
CA GLY A 67 5.62 8.77 -14.74
C GLY A 67 6.46 8.39 -13.52
N ARG A 68 7.62 9.04 -13.32
CA ARG A 68 8.44 8.81 -12.12
C ARG A 68 7.79 9.32 -10.84
N ARG A 69 7.10 10.48 -10.88
CA ARG A 69 6.35 10.97 -9.72
C ARG A 69 5.28 9.98 -9.26
N GLU A 70 4.55 9.40 -10.20
CA GLU A 70 3.53 8.39 -9.89
C GLU A 70 4.15 7.13 -9.28
N GLU A 71 5.28 6.67 -9.82
CA GLU A 71 6.02 5.52 -9.30
C GLU A 71 6.49 5.77 -7.86
N THR A 72 7.15 6.90 -7.59
CA THR A 72 7.54 7.31 -6.24
C THR A 72 6.33 7.33 -5.30
N ALA A 73 5.20 7.88 -5.74
CA ALA A 73 4.00 7.94 -4.93
C ALA A 73 3.48 6.55 -4.55
N ARG A 74 3.50 5.59 -5.48
CA ARG A 74 3.10 4.19 -5.21
C ARG A 74 4.03 3.51 -4.21
N VAL A 75 5.34 3.70 -4.32
CA VAL A 75 6.32 3.14 -3.38
C VAL A 75 6.13 3.75 -1.99
N ARG A 76 5.91 5.07 -1.91
CA ARG A 76 5.61 5.77 -0.66
C ARG A 76 4.32 5.26 -0.01
N GLU A 77 3.26 5.07 -0.79
CA GLU A 77 2.00 4.51 -0.30
C GLU A 77 2.19 3.09 0.26
N ARG A 78 2.97 2.25 -0.44
CA ARG A 78 3.34 0.92 0.07
C ARG A 78 4.05 1.01 1.42
N GLN A 79 5.04 1.90 1.55
CA GLN A 79 5.78 2.09 2.81
C GLN A 79 4.84 2.49 3.95
N PHE A 80 3.92 3.44 3.70
CA PHE A 80 2.94 3.86 4.70
C PHE A 80 2.04 2.71 5.15
N ARG A 81 1.51 1.91 4.22
CA ARG A 81 0.68 0.75 4.57
C ARG A 81 1.43 -0.25 5.46
N LEU A 82 2.72 -0.45 5.22
CA LEU A 82 3.55 -1.34 6.04
C LEU A 82 3.80 -0.77 7.45
N LEU A 83 4.05 0.53 7.56
CA LEU A 83 4.22 1.22 8.85
C LEU A 83 2.92 1.24 9.67
N ASP A 84 1.78 1.48 9.00
CA ASP A 84 0.46 1.41 9.62
C ASP A 84 0.18 0.00 10.15
N GLU A 85 0.53 -1.03 9.38
CA GLU A 85 0.41 -2.42 9.81
C GLU A 85 1.28 -2.72 11.04
N LEU A 86 2.53 -2.23 11.07
CA LEU A 86 3.42 -2.42 12.21
C LEU A 86 2.85 -1.73 13.46
N THR A 87 2.40 -0.50 13.31
CA THR A 87 1.77 0.29 14.37
C THR A 87 0.53 -0.39 14.93
N ARG A 88 -0.33 -0.95 14.06
CA ARG A 88 -1.52 -1.68 14.49
C ARG A 88 -1.17 -2.89 15.35
N ARG A 89 -0.11 -3.62 15.00
CA ARG A 89 0.32 -4.81 15.76
C ARG A 89 0.98 -4.48 17.07
N ASP A 90 1.78 -3.42 17.11
CA ASP A 90 2.39 -2.98 18.36
C ASP A 90 1.34 -2.50 19.37
N ARG A 91 0.21 -1.95 18.90
CA ARG A 91 -0.94 -1.58 19.74
C ARG A 91 -1.84 -2.76 20.16
N ALA A 92 -1.75 -3.90 19.47
CA ALA A 92 -2.57 -5.09 19.74
C ALA A 92 -1.91 -6.06 20.74
N LYS A 93 -0.70 -5.73 21.21
CA LYS A 93 0.04 -6.45 22.24
C LYS A 93 -0.15 -5.79 23.59
#